data_AF-A0A8K0CQW6-F1
#
_entry.id   AF-A0A8K0CQW6-F1
#
_cell.length_a   1.000
_cell.length_b   1.000
_cell.length_c   1.000
_cell.angle_alpha   90.00
_cell.angle_beta   90.00
_cell.angle_gamma   90.00
#
_symmetry.space_group_name_H-M   'P 1'
#
loop_
_entity.id
_entity.type
_entity.pdbx_description
1 polymer ?
#
loop_
_entity_poly.entity_id
_entity_poly.type
_entity_poly.pdbx_seq_one_letter_code
_entity_poly.pdbx_strand_id
1 'polypeptide(L)'
;MAKRKTDQIDPQKLKEDRENFQQKIISNIQILKEETKITINQQNNQIIEVIQKAAKPYKATWKRAKKLSNKTKELLARRRELITQDKRQKVEYAERNKTARKIAKEDIKQHNTRKAIE
;
A
#
# COMPACT_ATOMS: atom_id res chain seq x y z
N MET A 1 -36.95 60.58 36.10
CA MET A 1 -36.40 59.35 35.49
C MET A 1 -35.20 59.74 34.63
N ALA A 2 -33.98 59.36 35.02
CA ALA A 2 -32.78 59.66 34.23
C ALA A 2 -32.79 58.79 32.96
N LYS A 3 -32.81 59.42 31.77
CA LYS A 3 -32.67 58.71 30.49
C LYS A 3 -31.31 58.02 30.49
N ARG A 4 -31.29 56.68 30.43
CA ARG A 4 -30.06 55.90 30.24
C ARG A 4 -29.43 56.35 28.92
N LYS A 5 -28.17 56.76 28.93
CA LYS A 5 -27.41 56.99 27.69
C LYS A 5 -27.41 55.67 26.92
N THR A 6 -27.93 55.69 25.70
CA THR A 6 -27.81 54.57 24.78
C THR A 6 -26.34 54.44 24.41
N ASP A 7 -25.74 53.29 24.68
CA ASP A 7 -24.39 52.99 24.20
C ASP A 7 -24.39 53.18 22.67
N GLN A 8 -23.67 54.21 22.20
CA GLN A 8 -23.53 54.44 20.77
C GLN A 8 -22.65 53.32 20.22
N ILE A 9 -23.25 52.45 19.41
CA ILE A 9 -22.52 51.42 18.67
C ILE A 9 -21.59 52.12 17.68
N ASP A 10 -20.29 51.90 17.82
CA ASP A 10 -19.28 52.37 16.88
C ASP A 10 -19.28 51.48 15.63
N PRO A 11 -19.78 51.97 14.47
CA PRO A 11 -19.87 51.17 13.25
C PRO A 11 -18.50 50.83 12.67
N GLN A 12 -17.48 51.65 12.95
CA GLN A 12 -16.12 51.47 12.47
C GLN A 12 -15.49 50.27 13.18
N LYS A 13 -15.57 50.27 14.51
CA LYS A 13 -15.10 49.16 15.35
C LYS A 13 -15.85 47.86 15.04
N LEU A 14 -17.15 47.93 14.75
CA LEU A 14 -17.93 46.76 14.36
C LEU A 14 -17.46 46.14 13.02
N LYS A 15 -17.00 46.97 12.08
CA LYS A 15 -16.40 46.49 10.81
C LYS A 15 -15.03 45.85 11.05
N GLU A 16 -14.18 46.49 11.86
CA GLU A 16 -12.86 45.94 12.22
C GLU A 16 -12.99 44.60 12.95
N ASP A 17 -13.91 44.50 13.92
CA ASP A 17 -14.18 43.26 14.65
C ASP A 17 -14.70 42.16 13.71
N ARG A 18 -15.55 42.52 12.74
CA ARG A 18 -16.02 41.58 11.70
C ARG A 18 -14.87 41.10 10.81
N GLU A 19 -14.00 41.99 10.35
CA GLU A 19 -12.86 41.63 9.50
C GLU A 19 -11.87 40.74 10.26
N ASN A 20 -11.56 41.08 11.52
CA ASN A 20 -10.72 40.27 12.40
C ASN A 20 -11.32 38.88 12.65
N PHE A 21 -12.64 38.79 12.86
CA PHE A 21 -13.33 37.53 13.02
C PHE A 21 -13.26 36.68 11.75
N GLN A 22 -13.49 37.29 10.59
CA GLN A 22 -13.38 36.61 9.30
C GLN A 22 -11.96 36.08 9.04
N GLN A 23 -10.93 36.89 9.32
CA GLN A 23 -9.53 36.46 9.19
C GLN A 23 -9.19 35.29 10.11
N LYS A 24 -9.64 35.32 11.38
CA LYS A 24 -9.47 34.21 12.32
C LYS A 24 -10.12 32.92 11.81
N ILE A 25 -11.34 32.99 11.26
CA ILE A 25 -12.00 31.81 10.67
C ILE A 25 -11.17 31.26 9.50
N ILE A 26 -10.73 32.13 8.58
CA ILE A 26 -9.93 31.71 7.42
C ILE A 26 -8.64 31.00 7.87
N SER A 27 -7.93 31.59 8.84
CA SER A 27 -6.71 31.02 9.40
C SER A 27 -6.96 29.65 10.04
N ASN A 28 -8.01 29.52 10.86
CA ASN A 28 -8.35 28.24 11.49
C ASN A 28 -8.70 27.16 10.45
N ILE A 29 -9.43 27.52 9.38
CA ILE A 29 -9.75 26.59 8.28
C ILE A 29 -8.48 26.14 7.55
N GLN A 30 -7.50 27.04 7.36
CA GLN A 30 -6.22 26.69 6.72
C GLN A 30 -5.41 25.72 7.58
N ILE A 31 -5.29 25.98 8.88
CA ILE A 31 -4.60 25.10 9.83
C ILE A 31 -5.23 23.70 9.80
N LEU A 32 -6.56 23.61 9.92
CA LEU A 32 -7.27 22.32 9.87
C LEU A 32 -7.03 21.58 8.56
N LYS A 33 -7.00 22.27 7.42
CA LYS A 33 -6.69 21.66 6.11
C LYS A 33 -5.27 21.10 6.07
N GLU A 34 -4.30 21.83 6.60
CA GLU A 34 -2.90 21.40 6.64
C GLU A 34 -2.69 20.20 7.56
N GLU A 35 -3.26 20.22 8.76
CA GLU A 35 -3.23 19.10 9.71
C GLU A 35 -3.88 17.83 9.13
N THR A 36 -5.03 18.00 8.47
CA THR A 36 -5.72 16.90 7.79
C THR A 36 -4.87 16.33 6.66
N LYS A 37 -4.22 17.19 5.85
CA LYS A 37 -3.32 16.76 4.77
C LYS A 37 -2.11 16.01 5.31
N ILE A 38 -1.50 16.48 6.41
CA ILE A 38 -0.38 15.80 7.07
C ILE A 38 -0.83 14.40 7.54
N THR A 39 -1.99 14.30 8.17
CA THR A 39 -2.53 13.05 8.69
C THR A 39 -2.80 12.04 7.57
N ILE A 40 -3.44 12.48 6.48
CA ILE A 40 -3.70 11.63 5.30
C ILE A 40 -2.39 11.14 4.69
N ASN A 41 -1.38 12.01 4.56
CA ASN A 41 -0.08 11.62 4.02
C ASN A 41 0.64 10.58 4.89
N GLN A 42 0.57 10.72 6.21
CA GLN A 42 1.13 9.74 7.14
C GLN A 42 0.43 8.38 7.02
N GLN A 43 -0.90 8.36 6.96
CA GLN A 43 -1.67 7.13 6.76
C GLN A 43 -1.37 6.48 5.40
N ASN A 44 -1.27 7.28 4.33
CA ASN A 44 -0.90 6.79 3.01
C ASN A 44 0.51 6.15 3.00
N ASN A 45 1.48 6.76 3.68
CA ASN A 45 2.82 6.20 3.80
C ASN A 45 2.81 4.87 4.56
N GLN A 46 2.04 4.77 5.65
CA GLN A 46 1.87 3.50 6.37
C GLN A 46 1.25 2.41 5.50
N ILE A 47 0.22 2.74 4.71
CA ILE A 47 -0.40 1.80 3.77
C ILE A 47 0.61 1.34 2.71
N ILE A 48 1.38 2.27 2.13
CA ILE A 48 2.42 1.95 1.15
C ILE A 48 3.47 1.03 1.77
N GLU A 49 3.92 1.29 3.00
CA GLU A 49 4.87 0.41 3.70
C GLU A 49 4.32 -0.99 3.93
N VAL A 50 3.05 -1.11 4.34
CA VAL A 50 2.38 -2.40 4.53
C VAL A 50 2.29 -3.15 3.20
N ILE A 51 1.88 -2.49 2.12
CA ILE A 51 1.83 -3.07 0.77
C ILE A 51 3.23 -3.53 0.33
N GLN A 52 4.25 -2.70 0.52
CA GLN A 52 5.62 -3.04 0.15
C GLN A 52 6.16 -4.22 0.98
N LYS A 53 5.87 -4.26 2.29
CA LYS A 53 6.26 -5.36 3.18
C LYS A 53 5.57 -6.67 2.77
N ALA A 54 4.29 -6.62 2.43
CA ALA A 54 3.55 -7.77 1.89
C ALA A 54 4.07 -8.20 0.50
N ALA A 55 4.50 -7.26 -0.33
CA ALA A 55 5.04 -7.52 -1.67
C ALA A 55 6.51 -8.00 -1.70
N LYS A 56 7.30 -7.76 -0.65
CA LYS A 56 8.71 -8.23 -0.53
C LYS A 56 8.89 -9.73 -0.83
N PRO A 57 8.12 -10.67 -0.25
CA PRO A 57 8.22 -12.09 -0.59
C PRO A 57 7.90 -12.38 -2.07
N TYR A 58 7.01 -11.59 -2.69
CA TYR A 58 6.65 -11.74 -4.10
C TYR A 58 7.76 -11.31 -5.06
N LYS A 59 8.55 -10.27 -4.71
CA LYS A 59 9.71 -9.82 -5.52
C LYS A 59 10.80 -10.91 -5.63
N ALA A 60 11.08 -11.62 -4.53
CA ALA A 60 12.02 -12.74 -4.54
C ALA A 60 11.51 -13.92 -5.39
N THR A 61 10.21 -14.23 -5.31
CA THR A 61 9.59 -15.25 -6.18
C THR A 61 9.56 -14.84 -7.64
N TRP A 62 9.40 -13.56 -7.99
CA TRP A 62 9.40 -13.10 -9.38
C TRP A 62 10.79 -13.23 -10.03
N LYS A 63 11.85 -12.81 -9.33
CA LYS A 63 13.24 -13.00 -9.82
C LYS A 63 13.58 -14.49 -9.99
N ARG A 64 13.10 -15.35 -9.08
CA ARG A 64 13.26 -16.82 -9.22
C ARG A 64 12.43 -17.38 -10.36
N ALA A 65 11.19 -16.92 -10.55
CA ALA A 65 10.31 -17.35 -11.63
C ALA A 65 10.86 -17.03 -13.02
N LYS A 66 11.61 -15.92 -13.18
CA LYS A 66 12.31 -15.60 -14.43
C LYS A 66 13.38 -16.63 -14.81
N LYS A 67 13.98 -17.31 -13.83
CA LYS A 67 15.01 -18.34 -14.05
C LYS A 67 14.44 -19.73 -14.35
N LEU A 68 13.12 -19.90 -14.27
CA LEU A 68 12.44 -21.17 -14.52
C LEU A 68 12.07 -21.31 -16.00
N SER A 69 12.17 -22.53 -16.53
CA SER A 69 11.67 -22.88 -17.85
C SER A 69 10.13 -22.80 -17.89
N ASN A 70 9.55 -22.66 -19.09
CA ASN A 70 8.09 -22.62 -19.26
C ASN A 70 7.41 -23.92 -18.76
N LYS A 71 8.05 -25.07 -18.99
CA LYS A 71 7.62 -26.37 -18.47
C LYS A 71 7.51 -26.39 -16.93
N THR A 72 8.48 -25.80 -16.24
CA THR A 72 8.45 -25.71 -14.77
C THR A 72 7.38 -24.74 -14.27
N LYS A 73 7.12 -23.65 -15.00
CA LYS A 73 6.04 -22.71 -14.68
C LYS A 73 4.66 -23.37 -14.80
N GLU A 74 4.43 -24.15 -15.85
CA GLU A 74 3.19 -24.91 -16.04
C GLU A 74 2.96 -25.94 -14.94
N LEU A 75 4.01 -26.68 -14.52
CA LEU A 75 3.92 -27.63 -13.41
C LEU A 75 3.55 -26.93 -12.09
N LEU A 76 4.08 -25.73 -11.85
CA LEU A 76 3.74 -24.94 -10.67
C LEU A 76 2.32 -24.35 -10.74
N ALA A 77 1.83 -23.99 -11.93
CA ALA A 77 0.47 -23.52 -12.15
C ALA A 77 -0.55 -24.64 -11.87
N ARG A 78 -0.37 -25.82 -12.46
CA ARG A 78 -1.20 -27.01 -12.18
C ARG A 78 -1.19 -27.40 -10.70
N ARG A 79 -0.05 -27.24 -10.03
CA ARG A 79 0.03 -27.43 -8.57
C ARG A 79 -0.85 -26.43 -7.80
N ARG A 80 -0.94 -25.16 -8.23
CA ARG A 80 -1.78 -24.14 -7.59
C ARG A 80 -3.27 -24.44 -7.82
N GLU A 81 -3.63 -24.88 -9.02
CA GLU A 81 -5.00 -25.30 -9.37
C GLU A 81 -5.50 -26.44 -8.47
N LEU A 82 -4.64 -27.43 -8.18
CA LEU A 82 -4.96 -28.53 -7.25
C LEU A 82 -5.17 -28.08 -5.80
N ILE A 83 -4.56 -26.97 -5.37
CA ILE A 83 -4.78 -26.40 -4.03
C ILE A 83 -6.13 -25.71 -3.97
N THR A 84 -6.52 -25.01 -5.03
CA THR A 84 -7.77 -24.25 -5.09
C THR A 84 -9.01 -25.12 -5.31
N GLN A 85 -8.85 -26.32 -5.90
CA GLN A 85 -9.98 -27.21 -6.21
C GLN A 85 -10.43 -28.11 -5.04
N ASP A 86 -9.83 -27.98 -3.85
CA ASP A 86 -10.10 -28.75 -2.60
C ASP A 86 -10.16 -30.29 -2.72
N LYS A 87 -9.87 -30.85 -3.90
CA LYS A 87 -9.63 -32.29 -4.13
C LYS A 87 -8.25 -32.65 -3.61
N ARG A 88 -8.12 -32.72 -2.28
CA ARG A 88 -6.91 -33.13 -1.57
C ARG A 88 -6.65 -34.63 -1.73
N GLN A 89 -6.31 -35.10 -2.93
CA GLN A 89 -5.48 -36.29 -3.04
C GLN A 89 -4.07 -35.92 -2.54
N LYS A 90 -3.89 -35.99 -1.21
CA LYS A 90 -2.68 -35.54 -0.51
C LYS A 90 -1.41 -36.21 -1.06
N VAL A 91 -1.52 -37.45 -1.53
CA VAL A 91 -0.43 -38.23 -2.12
C VAL A 91 -0.03 -37.65 -3.48
N GLU A 92 -0.98 -37.50 -4.41
CA GLU A 92 -0.72 -36.96 -5.75
C GLU A 92 -0.16 -35.52 -5.68
N TYR A 93 -0.71 -34.70 -4.78
CA TYR A 93 -0.19 -33.36 -4.54
C TYR A 93 1.25 -33.38 -4.02
N ALA A 94 1.57 -34.27 -3.08
CA ALA A 94 2.92 -34.39 -2.51
C ALA A 94 3.95 -34.82 -3.56
N GLU A 95 3.61 -35.79 -4.40
CA GLU A 95 4.47 -36.27 -5.48
C GLU A 95 4.70 -35.20 -6.54
N ARG A 96 3.63 -34.56 -7.03
CA ARG A 96 3.74 -33.45 -8.00
C ARG A 96 4.55 -32.28 -7.43
N ASN A 97 4.38 -31.97 -6.13
CA ASN A 97 5.16 -30.94 -5.45
C ASN A 97 6.66 -31.32 -5.36
N LYS A 98 6.99 -32.57 -5.03
CA LYS A 98 8.38 -33.05 -4.99
C LYS A 98 9.04 -32.92 -6.37
N THR A 99 8.35 -33.36 -7.43
CA THR A 99 8.84 -33.27 -8.81
C THR A 99 9.03 -31.83 -9.27
N ALA A 100 8.04 -30.97 -9.06
CA ALA A 100 8.12 -29.55 -9.43
C ALA A 100 9.28 -28.84 -8.71
N ARG A 101 9.52 -29.14 -7.42
CA ARG A 101 10.66 -28.57 -6.66
C ARG A 101 12.01 -29.05 -7.20
N LYS A 102 12.12 -30.33 -7.58
CA LYS A 102 13.36 -30.89 -8.12
C LYS A 102 13.72 -30.21 -9.44
N ILE A 103 12.78 -30.12 -10.37
CA ILE A 103 12.99 -29.51 -11.69
C ILE A 103 13.28 -28.00 -11.54
N ALA A 104 12.57 -27.29 -10.65
CA ALA A 104 12.83 -25.87 -10.41
C ALA A 104 14.24 -25.59 -9.84
N LYS A 105 14.77 -26.46 -8.98
CA LYS A 105 16.15 -26.34 -8.51
C LYS A 105 17.16 -26.53 -9.64
N GLU A 106 16.92 -27.48 -10.52
CA GLU A 106 17.78 -27.75 -11.66
C GLU A 106 17.79 -26.59 -12.66
N ASP A 107 16.61 -26.04 -12.98
CA ASP A 107 16.48 -24.86 -13.86
C ASP A 107 17.28 -23.66 -13.31
N ILE A 108 17.19 -23.39 -12.01
CA ILE A 108 17.94 -22.31 -11.36
C ILE A 108 19.44 -22.56 -11.44
N LYS A 109 19.88 -23.81 -11.21
CA LYS A 109 21.29 -24.20 -11.28
C LYS A 109 21.81 -24.00 -12.71
N GLN A 110 21.14 -24.57 -13.71
CA GLN A 110 21.52 -24.45 -15.12
C GLN A 110 21.57 -22.99 -15.60
N HIS A 111 20.57 -22.18 -15.24
CA HIS A 111 20.56 -20.76 -15.58
C HIS A 111 21.75 -20.02 -14.95
N ASN A 112 22.09 -20.29 -13.69
CA ASN A 112 23.24 -19.66 -13.05
C ASN A 112 24.57 -20.12 -13.67
N THR A 113 24.67 -21.40 -14.05
CA THR A 113 25.86 -21.93 -14.75
C THR A 113 26.05 -21.28 -16.12
N ARG A 114 24.98 -21.10 -16.91
CA ARG A 114 25.05 -20.40 -18.22
C ARG A 114 25.54 -18.96 -18.06
N LYS A 115 24.99 -18.23 -17.08
CA LYS A 115 25.40 -16.85 -16.77
C LYS A 115 26.82 -16.69 -16.20
N ALA A 116 27.45 -17.77 -15.74
CA ALA A 116 28.81 -17.73 -15.22
C ALA A 116 29.86 -18.00 -16.31
N ILE A 117 29.42 -18.44 -17.49
CA ILE A 117 30.24 -18.75 -18.66
C ILE A 117 30.16 -17.61 -19.69
N GLU A 118 29.09 -16.82 -19.67
CA GLU A 118 28.92 -15.53 -20.37
C GLU A 118 29.65 -14.38 -19.65
#